data_AF-A0A932RCP1-F1
#
_entry.id   AF-A0A932RCP1-F1
#
_cell.length_a   1.000
_cell.length_b   1.000
_cell.length_c   1.000
_cell.angle_alpha   90.00
_cell.angle_beta   90.00
_cell.angle_gamma   90.00
#
_symmetry.space_group_name_H-M   'P 1'
#
loop_
_entity.id
_entity.type
_entity.pdbx_description
1 polymer ?
#
loop_
_entity_poly.entity_id
_entity_poly.type
_entity_poly.pdbx_seq_one_letter_code
_entity_poly.pdbx_strand_id
1 'polypeptide(L)'
;MTLCLSVALVSLLTDYSNYYVAKNMTMYQYKWKIFDEFLKTEEFEAIPSDSVIFAPSMFYNGTRGWEDTYWSDYVKVRKGKSLTILDKKLGATEFASQNIPESNLYYLKYLQEPRDYNQVLIFAKITALDFSEDYIYSDKVTVFSYSKNKKFIVYGSVNAEAGPEYLELDGEVIGKPEGKVFAQVVNKEDVRDPFIKTELVSPQINPDSIALSYYTSDIATDVYFSRVRALFKPDFYPPQSEFEANQWWCGPKGTLVLRNATKFDNRIGISLEAVAAADPDADLIIAGPGFVDKIPINSKGTNYTKTLDVPAETNVEITFTSDAKSVSNSDDLRNIVFGISSFKMIQN
;
A
#
# COMPACT_ATOMS: atom_id res chain seq x y z
N MET A 1 29.79 -28.25 -29.99
CA MET A 1 28.82 -27.14 -29.88
C MET A 1 28.01 -27.23 -28.58
N THR A 2 27.37 -28.37 -28.28
CA THR A 2 26.52 -28.54 -27.07
C THR A 2 27.25 -28.29 -25.75
N LEU A 3 28.47 -28.80 -25.57
CA LEU A 3 29.26 -28.58 -24.34
C LEU A 3 29.56 -27.10 -24.08
N CYS A 4 29.94 -26.35 -25.13
CA CYS A 4 30.22 -24.91 -25.03
C CYS A 4 28.97 -24.12 -24.63
N LEU A 5 27.80 -24.47 -25.17
CA LEU A 5 26.52 -23.84 -24.81
C LEU A 5 26.15 -24.14 -23.35
N SER A 6 26.35 -25.38 -22.89
CA SER A 6 26.10 -25.75 -21.49
C SER A 6 27.01 -24.98 -20.52
N VAL A 7 28.31 -24.89 -20.82
CA VAL A 7 29.26 -24.13 -19.98
C VAL A 7 28.92 -22.64 -19.97
N ALA A 8 28.59 -22.05 -21.12
CA ALA A 8 28.17 -20.65 -21.20
C ALA A 8 26.90 -20.38 -20.39
N LEU A 9 25.89 -21.26 -20.47
CA LEU A 9 24.67 -21.14 -19.69
C LEU A 9 24.93 -21.25 -18.18
N VAL A 10 25.77 -22.19 -17.75
CA VAL A 10 26.15 -22.33 -16.33
C VAL A 10 26.89 -21.09 -15.83
N SER A 11 27.78 -20.51 -16.64
CA SER A 11 28.47 -19.27 -16.30
C SER A 11 27.48 -18.12 -16.12
N LEU A 12 26.55 -17.94 -17.05
CA LEU A 12 25.50 -16.90 -16.97
C LEU A 12 24.60 -17.08 -15.75
N LEU A 13 24.19 -18.32 -15.45
CA LEU A 13 23.38 -18.62 -14.25
C LEU A 13 24.16 -18.36 -12.95
N THR A 14 25.45 -18.67 -12.94
CA THR A 14 26.33 -18.41 -11.78
C THR A 14 26.50 -16.91 -11.56
N ASP A 15 26.79 -16.14 -12.61
CA ASP A 15 26.91 -14.68 -12.51
C ASP A 15 25.61 -14.02 -12.08
N TYR A 16 24.48 -14.48 -12.63
CA TYR A 16 23.15 -14.04 -12.21
C TYR A 16 22.94 -14.33 -10.71
N SER A 17 23.20 -15.54 -10.25
CA SER A 17 23.08 -15.91 -8.83
C SER A 17 23.97 -15.04 -7.94
N ASN A 18 25.24 -14.88 -8.30
CA ASN A 18 26.21 -14.07 -7.56
C ASN A 18 25.77 -12.60 -7.45
N TYR A 19 25.21 -12.05 -8.53
CA TYR A 19 24.67 -10.69 -8.52
C TYR A 19 23.54 -10.53 -7.48
N TYR A 20 22.58 -11.47 -7.42
CA TYR A 20 21.50 -11.39 -6.43
C TYR A 20 21.98 -11.61 -4.99
N VAL A 21 22.95 -12.51 -4.78
CA VAL A 21 23.56 -12.70 -3.46
C VAL A 21 24.26 -11.41 -3.00
N ALA A 22 25.09 -10.81 -3.86
CA ALA A 22 25.79 -9.56 -3.56
C ALA A 22 24.81 -8.41 -3.31
N LYS A 23 23.75 -8.31 -4.13
CA LYS A 23 22.68 -7.32 -3.95
C LYS A 23 21.98 -7.50 -2.61
N ASN A 24 21.60 -8.72 -2.24
CA ASN A 24 20.95 -9.02 -0.97
C ASN A 24 21.86 -8.73 0.23
N MET A 25 23.14 -9.13 0.17
CA MET A 25 24.13 -8.80 1.20
C MET A 25 24.31 -7.29 1.37
N THR A 26 24.30 -6.54 0.26
CA THR A 26 24.37 -5.08 0.31
C THR A 26 23.11 -4.51 0.97
N MET A 27 21.92 -4.94 0.56
CA MET A 27 20.64 -4.50 1.16
C MET A 27 20.59 -4.79 2.67
N TYR A 28 21.08 -5.96 3.08
CA TYR A 28 21.27 -6.32 4.47
C TYR A 28 22.18 -5.31 5.17
N GLN A 29 23.38 -5.05 4.69
CA GLN A 29 24.28 -4.05 5.30
C GLN A 29 23.62 -2.68 5.49
N TYR A 30 22.81 -2.22 4.54
CA TYR A 30 22.07 -0.97 4.70
C TYR A 30 21.06 -1.03 5.86
N LYS A 31 20.43 -2.18 6.13
CA LYS A 31 19.50 -2.36 7.27
C LYS A 31 20.19 -2.12 8.61
N TRP A 32 21.38 -2.69 8.79
CA TRP A 32 22.20 -2.38 9.98
C TRP A 32 22.65 -0.93 9.98
N LYS A 33 22.97 -0.36 8.82
CA LYS A 33 23.40 1.04 8.72
C LYS A 33 22.31 2.02 9.16
N ILE A 34 21.08 1.90 8.64
CA ILE A 34 19.99 2.79 9.04
C ILE A 34 19.62 2.59 10.51
N PHE A 35 19.68 1.35 11.01
CA PHE A 35 19.45 1.09 12.43
C PHE A 35 20.55 1.70 13.30
N ASP A 36 21.82 1.58 12.89
CA ASP A 36 22.96 2.22 13.56
C ASP A 36 22.84 3.75 13.60
N GLU A 37 22.36 4.38 12.53
CA GLU A 37 22.08 5.82 12.54
C GLU A 37 20.91 6.14 13.47
N PHE A 38 19.83 5.35 13.45
CA PHE A 38 18.71 5.50 14.38
C PHE A 38 19.17 5.40 15.84
N LEU A 39 20.06 4.47 16.18
CA LEU A 39 20.60 4.33 17.53
C LEU A 39 21.32 5.60 18.02
N LYS A 40 21.78 6.49 17.13
CA LYS A 40 22.44 7.76 17.50
C LYS A 40 21.46 8.92 17.73
N THR A 41 20.18 8.71 17.47
CA THR A 41 19.15 9.76 17.51
C THR A 41 18.70 10.05 18.95
N GLU A 42 18.20 11.27 19.18
CA GLU A 42 17.62 11.67 20.47
C GLU A 42 16.38 10.83 20.81
N GLU A 43 15.60 10.42 19.79
CA GLU A 43 14.43 9.56 19.94
C GLU A 43 14.80 8.21 20.58
N PHE A 44 15.90 7.60 20.13
CA PHE A 44 16.36 6.33 20.67
C PHE A 44 16.93 6.51 22.08
N GLU A 45 17.72 7.56 22.31
CA GLU A 45 18.31 7.83 23.61
C GLU A 45 17.21 8.10 24.67
N ALA A 46 16.11 8.75 24.28
CA ALA A 46 14.98 9.04 25.16
C ALA A 46 14.17 7.82 25.62
N ILE A 47 14.35 6.64 25.00
CA ILE A 47 13.65 5.41 25.42
C ILE A 47 14.12 5.03 26.85
N PRO A 48 13.24 4.73 27.82
CA PRO A 48 13.69 4.21 29.11
C PRO A 48 14.31 2.80 28.97
N SER A 49 15.26 2.45 29.84
CA SER A 49 15.66 1.03 29.98
C SER A 49 14.45 0.16 30.34
N ASP A 50 14.49 -1.10 29.94
CA ASP A 50 13.44 -2.11 30.14
C ASP A 50 12.13 -1.78 29.40
N SER A 51 12.19 -0.89 28.40
CA SER A 51 11.08 -0.66 27.47
C SER A 51 10.92 -1.80 26.48
N VAL A 52 9.70 -1.92 25.95
CA VAL A 52 9.33 -2.92 24.94
C VAL A 52 9.08 -2.22 23.60
N ILE A 53 9.68 -2.75 22.54
CA ILE A 53 9.51 -2.27 21.17
C ILE A 53 8.89 -3.37 20.32
N PHE A 54 7.70 -3.14 19.79
CA PHE A 54 7.12 -4.00 18.76
C PHE A 54 7.79 -3.68 17.42
N ALA A 55 8.49 -4.65 16.84
CA ALA A 55 9.25 -4.46 15.63
C ALA A 55 9.14 -5.61 14.62
N PRO A 56 7.92 -6.03 14.22
CA PRO A 56 7.74 -7.24 13.43
C PRO A 56 8.56 -7.23 12.13
N SER A 57 8.47 -6.14 11.38
CA SER A 57 9.24 -5.89 10.15
C SER A 57 10.78 -5.98 10.28
N MET A 58 11.35 -5.86 11.49
CA MET A 58 12.80 -5.97 11.72
C MET A 58 13.30 -7.42 11.60
N PHE A 59 12.44 -8.41 11.76
CA PHE A 59 12.81 -9.83 11.70
C PHE A 59 12.63 -10.42 10.30
N TYR A 60 11.86 -9.76 9.45
CA TYR A 60 11.71 -10.15 8.04
C TYR A 60 12.92 -9.70 7.20
N ASN A 61 13.26 -10.52 6.19
CA ASN A 61 14.31 -10.29 5.19
C ASN A 61 15.72 -10.09 5.80
N GLY A 62 16.29 -11.12 6.42
CA GLY A 62 17.67 -11.12 6.92
C GLY A 62 18.18 -12.52 7.28
N THR A 63 19.50 -12.73 7.22
CA THR A 63 20.15 -14.03 7.50
C THR A 63 20.19 -14.43 8.97
N ARG A 64 19.86 -13.50 9.90
CA ARG A 64 19.88 -13.72 11.35
C ARG A 64 18.58 -13.35 12.07
N GLY A 65 17.51 -13.07 11.33
CA GLY A 65 16.21 -12.74 11.92
C GLY A 65 15.47 -13.93 12.57
N TRP A 66 16.14 -15.08 12.75
CA TRP A 66 15.53 -16.29 13.32
C TRP A 66 15.72 -16.41 14.84
N GLU A 67 16.56 -15.55 15.43
CA GLU A 67 16.71 -15.47 16.88
C GLU A 67 15.85 -14.30 17.39
N ASP A 68 14.82 -14.62 18.17
CA ASP A 68 13.84 -13.67 18.70
C ASP A 68 14.49 -12.54 19.53
N THR A 69 15.70 -12.77 20.06
CA THR A 69 16.42 -11.79 20.89
C THR A 69 17.46 -10.97 20.13
N TYR A 70 17.72 -11.26 18.85
CA TYR A 70 18.87 -10.71 18.11
C TYR A 70 18.97 -9.18 18.21
N TRP A 71 17.87 -8.46 17.94
CA TRP A 71 17.88 -7.00 17.97
C TRP A 71 18.00 -6.44 19.38
N SER A 72 17.43 -7.11 20.38
CA SER A 72 17.58 -6.76 21.79
C SER A 72 19.04 -6.86 22.23
N ASP A 73 19.70 -7.98 21.90
CA ASP A 73 21.12 -8.21 22.19
C ASP A 73 22.01 -7.23 21.44
N TYR A 74 21.67 -6.95 20.18
CA TYR A 74 22.38 -5.97 19.37
C TYR A 74 22.37 -4.58 20.03
N VAL A 75 21.20 -4.10 20.45
CA VAL A 75 21.08 -2.82 21.16
C VAL A 75 21.86 -2.84 22.46
N LYS A 76 21.76 -3.91 23.25
CA LYS A 76 22.49 -4.04 24.51
C LYS A 76 24.00 -3.96 24.32
N VAL A 77 24.55 -4.62 23.29
CA VAL A 77 25.97 -4.57 22.97
C VAL A 77 26.40 -3.19 22.46
N ARG A 78 25.58 -2.55 21.61
CA ARG A 78 25.95 -1.28 20.95
C ARG A 78 25.77 -0.06 21.84
N LYS A 79 24.80 -0.08 22.75
CA LYS A 79 24.37 1.07 23.54
C LYS A 79 24.36 0.83 25.05
N GLY A 80 24.60 -0.40 25.51
CA GLY A 80 24.53 -0.75 26.93
C GLY A 80 23.10 -0.73 27.49
N LYS A 81 22.09 -0.54 26.64
CA LYS A 81 20.69 -0.34 27.01
C LYS A 81 19.94 -1.66 26.95
N SER A 82 19.28 -2.03 28.04
CA SER A 82 18.42 -3.22 28.11
C SER A 82 17.06 -2.86 27.53
N LEU A 83 16.71 -3.42 26.37
CA LEU A 83 15.39 -3.27 25.75
C LEU A 83 14.89 -4.65 25.31
N THR A 84 13.58 -4.83 25.26
CA THR A 84 12.95 -6.02 24.68
C THR A 84 12.33 -5.66 23.33
N ILE A 85 12.92 -6.16 22.26
CA ILE A 85 12.43 -5.95 20.88
C ILE A 85 11.75 -7.25 20.41
N LEU A 86 10.46 -7.16 20.08
CA LEU A 86 9.62 -8.30 19.72
C LEU A 86 9.32 -8.34 18.22
N ASP A 87 9.23 -9.54 17.67
CA ASP A 87 8.93 -9.83 16.25
C ASP A 87 7.43 -9.85 15.92
N LYS A 88 6.59 -9.68 16.93
CA LYS A 88 5.14 -9.62 16.81
C LYS A 88 4.56 -8.59 17.77
N LYS A 89 3.35 -8.12 17.45
CA LYS A 89 2.51 -7.43 18.42
C LYS A 89 1.97 -8.45 19.43
N LEU A 90 1.81 -8.04 20.68
CA LEU A 90 1.22 -8.88 21.71
C LEU A 90 -0.30 -8.71 21.68
N GLY A 91 -1.03 -9.83 21.74
CA GLY A 91 -2.49 -9.78 21.98
C GLY A 91 -2.80 -9.35 23.41
N ALA A 92 -4.05 -8.96 23.70
CA ALA A 92 -4.48 -8.42 24.99
C ALA A 92 -4.05 -9.30 26.20
N THR A 93 -4.26 -10.62 26.09
CA THR A 93 -3.90 -11.57 27.16
C THR A 93 -2.39 -11.68 27.38
N GLU A 94 -1.61 -11.69 26.30
CA GLU A 94 -0.14 -11.80 26.35
C GLU A 94 0.44 -10.50 26.93
N PHE A 95 -0.08 -9.34 26.51
CA PHE A 95 0.27 -8.04 27.04
C PHE A 95 0.00 -7.94 28.55
N ALA A 96 -1.21 -8.29 28.99
CA ALA A 96 -1.60 -8.27 30.41
C ALA A 96 -0.72 -9.19 31.27
N SER A 97 -0.24 -10.31 30.73
CA SER A 97 0.62 -11.26 31.46
C SER A 97 2.05 -10.77 31.72
N GLN A 98 2.54 -9.83 30.91
CA GLN A 98 3.94 -9.38 30.98
C GLN A 98 4.17 -8.18 31.91
N ASN A 99 3.11 -7.62 32.52
CA ASN A 99 3.18 -6.44 33.41
C ASN A 99 3.97 -5.26 32.81
N ILE A 100 3.92 -5.09 31.48
CA ILE A 100 4.63 -4.00 30.81
C ILE A 100 3.86 -2.69 31.03
N PRO A 101 4.48 -1.65 31.60
CA PRO A 101 3.84 -0.34 31.70
C PRO A 101 3.57 0.21 30.30
N GLU A 102 2.34 0.67 30.03
CA GLU A 102 1.97 1.29 28.75
C GLU A 102 2.87 2.49 28.41
N SER A 103 3.37 3.19 29.43
CA SER A 103 4.30 4.32 29.27
C SER A 103 5.65 3.96 28.61
N ASN A 104 5.97 2.66 28.53
CA ASN A 104 7.24 2.12 28.06
C ASN A 104 7.08 1.29 26.77
N LEU A 105 6.00 1.55 26.02
CA LEU A 105 5.71 0.88 24.77
C LEU A 105 6.07 1.74 23.56
N TYR A 106 6.75 1.10 22.61
CA TYR A 106 7.18 1.71 21.37
C TYR A 106 6.91 0.79 20.18
N TYR A 107 6.84 1.41 19.01
CA TYR A 107 6.73 0.71 17.74
C TYR A 107 7.90 1.08 16.84
N LEU A 108 8.43 0.10 16.14
CA LEU A 108 9.48 0.27 15.14
C LEU A 108 9.16 -0.53 13.89
N LYS A 109 9.00 0.15 12.76
CA LYS A 109 8.74 -0.48 11.47
C LYS A 109 9.85 -0.19 10.48
N TYR A 110 10.41 -1.25 9.91
CA TYR A 110 11.35 -1.23 8.82
C TYR A 110 10.65 -1.47 7.48
N LEU A 111 10.95 -0.62 6.50
CA LEU A 111 10.52 -0.77 5.13
C LEU A 111 11.73 -0.69 4.21
N GLN A 112 11.67 -1.46 3.13
CA GLN A 112 12.68 -1.49 2.10
C GLN A 112 12.01 -1.50 0.74
N GLU A 113 12.47 -0.64 -0.17
CA GLU A 113 12.00 -0.69 -1.55
C GLU A 113 12.55 -1.94 -2.27
N PRO A 114 11.73 -2.72 -2.99
CA PRO A 114 12.20 -3.95 -3.63
C PRO A 114 13.27 -3.72 -4.71
N ARG A 115 13.24 -2.55 -5.35
CA ARG A 115 14.08 -2.23 -6.52
C ARG A 115 15.23 -1.29 -6.21
N ASP A 116 15.23 -0.63 -5.06
CA ASP A 116 16.24 0.36 -4.69
C ASP A 116 16.84 0.04 -3.30
N TYR A 117 17.91 0.73 -2.94
CA TYR A 117 18.55 0.68 -1.63
C TYR A 117 17.90 1.63 -0.62
N ASN A 118 16.77 2.25 -0.96
CA ASN A 118 16.06 3.15 -0.07
C ASN A 118 15.43 2.35 1.06
N GLN A 119 15.73 2.77 2.29
CA GLN A 119 15.26 2.14 3.50
C GLN A 119 14.60 3.16 4.40
N VAL A 120 13.62 2.71 5.17
CA VAL A 120 12.87 3.55 6.08
C VAL A 120 12.71 2.84 7.41
N LEU A 121 12.96 3.56 8.50
CA LEU A 121 12.56 3.19 9.84
C LEU A 121 11.49 4.17 10.32
N ILE A 122 10.34 3.64 10.74
CA ILE A 122 9.25 4.38 11.34
C ILE A 122 9.28 4.06 12.82
N PHE A 123 9.44 5.08 13.66
CA PHE A 123 9.54 4.94 15.10
C PHE A 123 8.46 5.78 15.79
N ALA A 124 7.80 5.21 16.79
CA ALA A 124 6.76 5.89 17.52
C ALA A 124 6.67 5.40 18.97
N LYS A 125 6.35 6.30 19.89
CA LYS A 125 5.89 5.91 21.24
C LYS A 125 4.41 5.58 21.17
N ILE A 126 4.00 4.43 21.65
CA ILE A 126 2.59 4.02 21.62
C ILE A 126 1.83 4.81 22.69
N THR A 127 0.74 5.47 22.29
CA THR A 127 -0.14 6.23 23.19
C THR A 127 -1.48 5.54 23.40
N ALA A 128 -1.91 4.67 22.48
CA ALA A 128 -3.06 3.81 22.65
C ALA A 128 -2.91 2.49 21.89
N LEU A 129 -3.55 1.45 22.42
CA LEU A 129 -3.66 0.11 21.83
C LEU A 129 -5.14 -0.22 21.62
N ASP A 130 -5.47 -0.71 20.42
CA ASP A 130 -6.77 -1.29 20.12
C ASP A 130 -6.57 -2.75 19.74
N PHE A 131 -6.75 -3.63 20.73
CA PHE A 131 -6.59 -5.08 20.55
C PHE A 131 -7.70 -5.72 19.71
N SER A 132 -8.83 -5.03 19.48
CA SER A 132 -9.92 -5.60 18.67
C SER A 132 -9.58 -5.61 17.19
N GLU A 133 -8.84 -4.60 16.74
CA GLU A 133 -8.45 -4.40 15.35
C GLU A 133 -6.92 -4.56 15.13
N ASP A 134 -6.18 -4.96 16.16
CA ASP A 134 -4.70 -5.01 16.16
C ASP A 134 -4.04 -3.67 15.77
N TYR A 135 -4.71 -2.56 16.10
CA TYR A 135 -4.20 -1.22 15.86
C TYR A 135 -3.39 -0.71 17.04
N ILE A 136 -2.35 0.03 16.68
CA ILE A 136 -1.51 0.78 17.58
C ILE A 136 -1.61 2.23 17.16
N TYR A 137 -1.64 3.12 18.13
CA TYR A 137 -1.75 4.55 17.87
C TYR A 137 -0.65 5.32 18.60
N SER A 138 -0.26 6.43 18.00
CA SER A 138 0.73 7.35 18.52
C SER A 138 0.36 8.78 18.15
N ASP A 139 0.66 9.72 19.03
CA ASP A 139 0.44 11.13 18.72
C ASP A 139 1.65 11.76 17.99
N LYS A 140 2.80 11.06 17.98
CA LYS A 140 4.03 11.47 17.30
C LYS A 140 4.71 10.27 16.66
N VAL A 141 4.89 10.35 15.34
CA VAL A 141 5.63 9.35 14.56
C VAL A 141 6.85 10.01 13.92
N THR A 142 8.02 9.38 14.08
CA THR A 142 9.25 9.83 13.43
C THR A 142 9.63 8.85 12.33
N VAL A 143 9.83 9.39 11.13
CA VAL A 143 10.23 8.66 9.94
C VAL A 143 11.70 8.97 9.67
N PHE A 144 12.54 7.95 9.77
CA PHE A 144 13.94 7.98 9.39
C PHE A 144 14.09 7.32 8.01
N SER A 145 14.49 8.07 7.01
CA SER A 145 14.77 7.57 5.67
C SER A 145 16.27 7.55 5.41
N TYR A 146 16.79 6.44 4.91
CA TYR A 146 18.13 6.36 4.34
C TYR A 146 17.98 6.26 2.82
N SER A 147 18.05 7.40 2.13
CA SER A 147 17.74 7.50 0.70
C SER A 147 18.53 8.61 0.00
N LYS A 148 18.84 8.38 -1.28
CA LYS A 148 19.35 9.43 -2.17
C LYS A 148 18.24 10.38 -2.61
N ASN A 149 17.00 9.89 -2.66
CA ASN A 149 15.84 10.68 -3.04
C ASN A 149 15.44 11.57 -1.85
N LYS A 150 15.45 12.88 -2.07
CA LYS A 150 15.18 13.89 -1.05
C LYS A 150 13.76 14.43 -1.07
N LYS A 151 13.01 14.08 -2.10
CA LYS A 151 11.60 14.39 -2.23
C LYS A 151 10.82 13.09 -2.24
N PHE A 152 9.81 12.99 -1.39
CA PHE A 152 8.97 11.81 -1.28
C PHE A 152 7.59 12.18 -0.75
N ILE A 153 6.64 11.27 -0.92
CA ILE A 153 5.31 11.39 -0.33
C ILE A 153 5.29 10.46 0.87
N VAL A 154 4.99 11.01 2.05
CA VAL A 154 4.65 10.23 3.24
C VAL A 154 3.14 10.12 3.32
N TYR A 155 2.64 8.93 3.58
CA TYR A 155 1.22 8.70 3.74
C TYR A 155 1.00 7.81 4.95
N GLY A 156 -0.23 7.81 5.45
CA GLY A 156 -0.60 7.11 6.67
C GLY A 156 -2.07 7.23 6.96
N SER A 157 -2.49 6.62 8.05
CA SER A 157 -3.83 6.73 8.60
C SER A 157 -3.82 7.19 10.05
N VAL A 158 -4.96 7.75 10.42
CA VAL A 158 -5.30 8.28 11.74
C VAL A 158 -6.61 7.65 12.18
N ASN A 159 -6.87 7.56 13.48
CA ASN A 159 -8.17 7.10 13.95
C ASN A 159 -9.28 8.08 13.54
N ALA A 160 -10.24 7.59 12.76
CA ALA A 160 -11.36 8.35 12.19
C ALA A 160 -12.29 8.96 13.23
N GLU A 161 -12.51 8.25 14.32
CA GLU A 161 -13.44 8.66 15.37
C GLU A 161 -12.87 9.84 16.16
N ALA A 162 -11.54 9.89 16.25
CA ALA A 162 -10.81 11.04 16.79
C ALA A 162 -10.68 12.19 15.78
N GLY A 163 -10.85 11.91 14.48
CA GLY A 163 -10.87 12.86 13.36
C GLY A 163 -9.90 14.02 13.55
N PRO A 164 -8.58 13.79 13.38
CA PRO A 164 -7.57 14.69 13.94
C PRO A 164 -7.81 16.12 13.47
N GLU A 165 -7.74 17.05 14.43
CA GLU A 165 -7.95 18.46 14.15
C GLU A 165 -6.86 19.04 13.25
N TYR A 166 -5.67 18.43 13.29
CA TYR A 166 -4.50 18.85 12.54
C TYR A 166 -3.56 17.68 12.27
N LEU A 167 -2.71 17.86 11.26
CA LEU A 167 -1.48 17.13 11.04
C LEU A 167 -0.35 18.15 10.95
N GLU A 168 0.74 17.91 11.68
CA GLU A 168 1.99 18.66 11.55
C GLU A 168 3.04 17.79 10.89
N LEU A 169 3.82 18.42 10.02
CA LEU A 169 4.96 17.82 9.36
C LEU A 169 6.18 18.68 9.68
N ASP A 170 7.16 18.10 10.38
CA ASP A 170 8.39 18.80 10.79
C ASP A 170 8.13 20.14 11.52
N GLY A 171 7.06 20.18 12.33
CA GLY A 171 6.65 21.38 13.09
C GLY A 171 5.78 22.38 12.32
N GLU A 172 5.51 22.13 11.03
CA GLU A 172 4.58 22.94 10.24
C GLU A 172 3.19 22.30 10.19
N VAL A 173 2.16 23.05 10.58
CA VAL A 173 0.76 22.61 10.46
C VAL A 173 0.37 22.58 8.97
N ILE A 174 0.17 21.39 8.44
CA ILE A 174 -0.18 21.16 7.02
C ILE A 174 -1.69 21.07 6.79
N GLY A 175 -2.49 21.03 7.87
CA GLY A 175 -3.94 21.09 7.84
C GLY A 175 -4.62 19.85 8.40
N LYS A 176 -5.95 19.79 8.24
CA LYS A 176 -6.77 18.66 8.66
C LYS A 176 -6.82 17.61 7.54
N PRO A 177 -6.45 16.35 7.78
CA PRO A 177 -6.57 15.32 6.76
C PRO A 177 -8.05 15.07 6.41
N GLU A 178 -8.33 14.88 5.12
CA GLU A 178 -9.66 14.55 4.62
C GLU A 178 -9.95 13.07 4.90
N GLY A 179 -10.68 12.79 5.98
CA GLY A 179 -11.05 11.44 6.39
C GLY A 179 -9.96 10.75 7.23
N LYS A 180 -9.77 9.44 7.02
CA LYS A 180 -8.88 8.60 7.84
C LYS A 180 -7.43 8.55 7.35
N VAL A 181 -7.16 9.06 6.15
CA VAL A 181 -5.89 8.86 5.44
C VAL A 181 -5.30 10.22 5.12
N PHE A 182 -3.98 10.32 5.19
CA PHE A 182 -3.23 11.49 4.77
C PHE A 182 -2.14 11.11 3.77
N ALA A 183 -1.79 12.05 2.90
CA ALA A 183 -0.66 11.96 1.99
C ALA A 183 -0.03 13.35 1.87
N GLN A 184 1.27 13.44 2.11
CA GLN A 184 1.98 14.70 2.24
C GLN A 184 3.33 14.65 1.54
N VAL A 185 3.62 15.69 0.77
CA VAL A 185 4.89 15.84 0.06
C VAL A 185 5.93 16.36 1.04
N VAL A 186 6.97 15.58 1.25
CA VAL A 186 8.16 15.95 2.00
C VAL A 186 9.24 16.36 1.02
N ASN A 187 9.81 17.55 1.19
CA ASN A 187 10.99 18.00 0.45
C ASN A 187 12.14 18.28 1.42
N LYS A 188 13.24 17.54 1.25
CA LYS A 188 14.47 17.60 2.06
C LYS A 188 15.70 17.77 1.17
N GLU A 189 15.55 18.41 0.01
CA GLU A 189 16.64 18.66 -0.95
C GLU A 189 17.78 19.49 -0.36
N ASP A 190 17.50 20.27 0.68
CA ASP A 190 18.46 21.03 1.48
C ASP A 190 19.30 20.14 2.42
N VAL A 191 18.83 18.94 2.75
CA VAL A 191 19.53 18.00 3.62
C VAL A 191 20.59 17.23 2.86
N ARG A 192 21.86 17.49 3.20
CA ARG A 192 23.02 16.86 2.55
C ARG A 192 23.22 15.38 2.93
N ASP A 193 22.85 15.00 4.15
CA ASP A 193 23.02 13.64 4.65
C ASP A 193 22.02 12.67 4.01
N PRO A 194 22.40 11.46 3.57
CA PRO A 194 21.45 10.43 3.13
C PRO A 194 20.41 10.02 4.19
N PHE A 195 20.72 10.17 5.48
CA PHE A 195 19.84 9.92 6.61
C PHE A 195 18.97 11.16 6.89
N ILE A 196 17.69 11.05 6.55
CA ILE A 196 16.69 12.10 6.65
C ILE A 196 15.76 11.77 7.80
N LYS A 197 15.49 12.75 8.65
CA LYS A 197 14.45 12.69 9.68
C LYS A 197 13.24 13.52 9.24
N THR A 198 12.06 12.94 9.40
CA THR A 198 10.76 13.59 9.20
C THR A 198 9.86 13.28 10.38
N GLU A 199 9.29 14.31 11.01
CA GLU A 199 8.36 14.16 12.13
C GLU A 199 6.92 14.39 11.69
N LEU A 200 6.03 13.50 12.12
CA LEU A 200 4.58 13.60 11.96
C LEU A 200 3.95 13.73 13.34
N VAL A 201 3.12 14.76 13.54
CA VAL A 201 2.38 14.97 14.79
C VAL A 201 0.90 15.12 14.48
N SER A 202 0.08 14.28 15.08
CA SER A 202 -1.37 14.30 14.98
C SER A 202 -1.91 13.33 16.04
N PRO A 203 -3.05 13.61 16.67
CA PRO A 203 -3.69 12.63 17.53
C PRO A 203 -3.89 11.29 16.81
N GLN A 204 -3.53 10.20 17.48
CA GLN A 204 -3.88 8.83 17.08
C GLN A 204 -3.46 8.45 15.65
N ILE A 205 -2.24 8.80 15.23
CA ILE A 205 -1.62 8.26 14.02
C ILE A 205 -1.41 6.76 14.22
N ASN A 206 -1.76 5.94 13.24
CA ASN A 206 -1.37 4.54 13.22
C ASN A 206 0.05 4.41 12.62
N PRO A 207 1.12 4.24 13.40
CA PRO A 207 2.47 4.14 12.86
C PRO A 207 2.68 2.91 11.95
N ASP A 208 1.88 1.86 12.10
CA ASP A 208 1.93 0.68 11.22
C ASP A 208 1.39 0.97 9.82
N SER A 209 0.53 1.98 9.67
CA SER A 209 0.00 2.39 8.37
C SER A 209 0.99 3.23 7.55
N ILE A 210 2.00 3.83 8.19
CA ILE A 210 2.93 4.74 7.51
C ILE A 210 3.73 3.98 6.46
N ALA A 211 3.83 4.53 5.25
CA ALA A 211 4.93 4.24 4.35
C ALA A 211 5.23 5.46 3.45
N LEU A 212 6.23 5.30 2.57
CA LEU A 212 6.76 6.36 1.72
C LEU A 212 6.69 5.95 0.25
N SER A 213 6.60 6.94 -0.63
CA SER A 213 6.82 6.80 -2.06
C SER A 213 7.82 7.85 -2.53
N TYR A 214 8.94 7.42 -3.10
CA TYR A 214 9.88 8.34 -3.77
C TYR A 214 9.47 8.69 -5.19
N TYR A 215 8.41 8.06 -5.72
CA TYR A 215 7.76 8.51 -6.93
C TYR A 215 6.88 9.69 -6.56
N THR A 216 7.31 10.89 -6.96
CA THR A 216 6.64 12.17 -6.65
C THR A 216 5.90 12.74 -7.85
N SER A 217 5.77 11.98 -8.95
CA SER A 217 4.84 12.33 -10.01
C SER A 217 3.41 12.23 -9.48
N ASP A 218 2.53 13.12 -9.92
CA ASP A 218 1.12 13.24 -9.47
C ASP A 218 0.29 11.95 -9.61
N ILE A 219 0.84 10.92 -10.27
CA ILE A 219 0.25 9.59 -10.47
C ILE A 219 0.51 8.65 -9.27
N ALA A 220 1.56 8.89 -8.47
CA ALA A 220 2.04 7.93 -7.47
C ALA A 220 1.22 7.89 -6.16
N THR A 221 0.50 8.96 -5.84
CA THR A 221 -0.50 8.98 -4.76
C THR A 221 -1.63 7.98 -5.00
N ASP A 222 -1.93 7.66 -6.27
CA ASP A 222 -2.98 6.69 -6.65
C ASP A 222 -2.55 5.22 -6.55
N VAL A 223 -1.24 4.94 -6.48
CA VAL A 223 -0.70 3.58 -6.72
C VAL A 223 -0.48 2.79 -5.43
N TYR A 224 -0.15 3.44 -4.31
CA TYR A 224 0.36 2.73 -3.12
C TYR A 224 -0.62 2.65 -1.95
N PHE A 225 -1.52 3.62 -1.77
CA PHE A 225 -2.47 3.62 -0.65
C PHE A 225 -3.89 3.81 -1.16
N SER A 226 -4.75 2.87 -0.78
CA SER A 226 -6.22 2.90 -0.80
C SER A 226 -6.99 2.29 -1.98
N ARG A 227 -6.47 2.05 -3.17
CA ARG A 227 -7.39 1.68 -4.27
C ARG A 227 -7.40 0.19 -4.56
N VAL A 228 -8.52 -0.44 -4.20
CA VAL A 228 -9.08 -1.52 -5.03
C VAL A 228 -8.99 -1.04 -6.47
N ARG A 229 -8.31 -1.80 -7.33
CA ARG A 229 -8.11 -1.41 -8.73
C ARG A 229 -9.15 -2.06 -9.61
N ALA A 230 -9.78 -1.27 -10.46
CA ALA A 230 -10.59 -1.74 -11.56
C ALA A 230 -9.70 -2.15 -12.73
N LEU A 231 -9.81 -3.40 -13.17
CA LEU A 231 -9.11 -3.96 -14.33
C LEU A 231 -10.14 -4.53 -15.30
N PHE A 232 -10.38 -3.82 -16.40
CA PHE A 232 -11.19 -4.35 -17.51
C PHE A 232 -10.41 -5.47 -18.22
N LYS A 233 -11.03 -6.64 -18.39
CA LYS A 233 -10.43 -7.77 -19.12
C LYS A 233 -10.45 -7.51 -20.64
N PRO A 234 -9.68 -8.28 -21.45
CA PRO A 234 -9.57 -8.07 -22.90
C PRO A 234 -10.89 -8.08 -23.69
N ASP A 235 -11.98 -8.56 -23.09
CA ASP A 235 -13.34 -8.49 -23.66
C ASP A 235 -13.87 -7.05 -23.77
N PHE A 236 -13.28 -6.11 -23.02
CA PHE A 236 -13.49 -4.69 -23.14
C PHE A 236 -12.40 -4.06 -24.00
N TYR A 237 -12.82 -3.48 -25.11
CA TYR A 237 -11.97 -2.71 -26.00
C TYR A 237 -11.70 -1.32 -25.39
N PRO A 238 -10.43 -0.88 -25.34
CA PRO A 238 -10.08 0.43 -24.82
C PRO A 238 -10.62 1.57 -25.70
N PRO A 239 -10.70 2.81 -25.16
CA PRO A 239 -11.09 4.00 -25.92
C PRO A 239 -10.21 4.18 -27.18
N GLN A 240 -10.80 4.61 -28.30
CA GLN A 240 -10.05 4.77 -29.55
C GLN A 240 -9.37 6.14 -29.67
N SER A 241 -9.77 7.13 -28.87
CA SER A 241 -9.15 8.46 -28.87
C SER A 241 -9.19 9.12 -27.49
N GLU A 242 -8.34 10.13 -27.29
CA GLU A 242 -8.36 10.99 -26.09
C GLU A 242 -9.68 11.76 -25.95
N PHE A 243 -10.45 11.94 -27.03
CA PHE A 243 -11.77 12.58 -27.01
C PHE A 243 -12.91 11.62 -26.58
N GLU A 244 -12.66 10.32 -26.53
CA GLU A 244 -13.54 9.27 -26.00
C GLU A 244 -13.11 8.82 -24.59
N ALA A 245 -12.30 9.63 -23.90
CA ALA A 245 -11.73 9.26 -22.61
C ALA A 245 -12.82 8.80 -21.64
N ASN A 246 -12.72 7.52 -21.25
CA ASN A 246 -13.60 6.75 -20.34
C ASN A 246 -14.68 5.86 -20.97
N GLN A 247 -14.77 5.69 -22.30
CA GLN A 247 -15.68 4.71 -22.90
C GLN A 247 -15.00 3.39 -23.25
N TRP A 248 -15.52 2.30 -22.71
CA TRP A 248 -15.08 0.93 -22.95
C TRP A 248 -16.16 0.15 -23.68
N TRP A 249 -15.91 -0.19 -24.94
CA TRP A 249 -16.81 -1.01 -25.74
C TRP A 249 -16.61 -2.49 -25.45
N CYS A 250 -17.66 -3.29 -25.51
CA CYS A 250 -17.61 -4.71 -25.19
C CYS A 250 -18.44 -5.52 -26.17
N GLY A 251 -18.06 -6.79 -26.35
CA GLY A 251 -18.92 -7.78 -26.99
C GLY A 251 -20.11 -8.18 -26.13
N PRO A 252 -20.76 -9.33 -26.38
CA PRO A 252 -21.96 -9.72 -25.64
C PRO A 252 -21.69 -10.02 -24.15
N LYS A 253 -20.43 -10.23 -23.78
CA LYS A 253 -20.00 -10.49 -22.41
C LYS A 253 -18.65 -9.83 -22.14
N GLY A 254 -18.53 -9.20 -20.98
CA GLY A 254 -17.27 -8.64 -20.49
C GLY A 254 -17.07 -8.86 -19.00
N THR A 255 -15.82 -8.78 -18.56
CA THR A 255 -15.44 -8.95 -17.15
C THR A 255 -14.62 -7.76 -16.65
N LEU A 256 -15.02 -7.22 -15.50
CA LEU A 256 -14.26 -6.27 -14.70
C LEU A 256 -13.72 -6.98 -13.47
N VAL A 257 -12.44 -6.80 -13.16
CA VAL A 257 -11.83 -7.32 -11.93
C VAL A 257 -11.54 -6.17 -10.99
N LEU A 258 -12.09 -6.24 -9.78
CA LEU A 258 -11.70 -5.40 -8.66
C LEU A 258 -10.61 -6.10 -7.87
N ARG A 259 -9.37 -5.61 -7.98
CA ARG A 259 -8.21 -6.16 -7.27
C ARG A 259 -7.95 -5.38 -5.99
N ASN A 260 -8.17 -6.00 -4.84
CA ASN A 260 -7.74 -5.49 -3.56
C ASN A 260 -6.36 -6.09 -3.23
N ALA A 261 -5.31 -5.30 -3.38
CA ALA A 261 -3.95 -5.70 -3.00
C ALA A 261 -3.59 -5.27 -1.56
N THR A 262 -4.53 -4.71 -0.82
CA THR A 262 -4.33 -4.29 0.57
C THR A 262 -4.59 -5.45 1.52
N LYS A 263 -4.08 -5.32 2.76
CA LYS A 263 -4.32 -6.28 3.84
C LYS A 263 -5.67 -6.10 4.55
N PHE A 264 -6.49 -5.16 4.08
CA PHE A 264 -7.75 -4.81 4.71
C PHE A 264 -8.90 -5.07 3.74
N ASP A 265 -10.04 -5.49 4.28
CA ASP A 265 -11.28 -5.54 3.50
C ASP A 265 -11.68 -4.13 3.09
N ASN A 266 -12.11 -3.95 1.86
CA ASN A 266 -12.50 -2.64 1.33
C ASN A 266 -13.95 -2.68 0.85
N ARG A 267 -14.76 -1.72 1.29
CA ARG A 267 -16.12 -1.53 0.78
C ARG A 267 -16.12 -0.43 -0.27
N ILE A 268 -16.37 -0.79 -1.53
CA ILE A 268 -16.24 0.10 -2.67
C ILE A 268 -17.58 0.26 -3.38
N GLY A 269 -17.94 1.50 -3.69
CA GLY A 269 -18.97 1.82 -4.67
C GLY A 269 -18.40 1.80 -6.09
N ILE A 270 -19.11 1.22 -7.04
CA ILE A 270 -18.89 1.43 -8.47
C ILE A 270 -20.02 2.30 -9.01
N SER A 271 -19.69 3.23 -9.89
CA SER A 271 -20.63 4.07 -10.63
C SER A 271 -20.24 4.09 -12.09
N LEU A 272 -21.19 3.90 -12.98
CA LEU A 272 -20.97 3.88 -14.42
C LEU A 272 -22.24 4.24 -15.19
N GLU A 273 -22.08 4.50 -16.47
CA GLU A 273 -23.16 4.65 -17.43
C GLU A 273 -23.04 3.57 -18.51
N ALA A 274 -24.10 2.78 -18.70
CA ALA A 274 -24.13 1.68 -19.66
C ALA A 274 -24.97 2.05 -20.89
N VAL A 275 -24.44 1.78 -22.09
CA VAL A 275 -25.08 2.09 -23.38
C VAL A 275 -25.21 0.83 -24.25
N ALA A 276 -26.29 0.73 -25.01
CA ALA A 276 -26.40 -0.26 -26.09
C ALA A 276 -25.68 0.25 -27.34
N ALA A 277 -24.99 -0.62 -28.07
CA ALA A 277 -24.30 -0.23 -29.30
C ALA A 277 -25.27 0.04 -30.47
N ALA A 278 -26.40 -0.68 -30.50
CA ALA A 278 -27.46 -0.52 -31.49
C ALA A 278 -28.83 -0.51 -30.82
N ASP A 279 -29.79 0.12 -31.50
CA ASP A 279 -31.22 -0.02 -31.19
C ASP A 279 -31.75 -1.41 -31.65
N PRO A 280 -32.85 -1.92 -31.07
CA PRO A 280 -33.68 -1.32 -30.02
C PRO A 280 -33.09 -1.50 -28.61
N ASP A 281 -33.77 -0.90 -27.62
CA ASP A 281 -33.53 -1.12 -26.19
C ASP A 281 -33.28 -2.61 -25.87
N ALA A 282 -32.32 -2.84 -24.99
CA ALA A 282 -31.84 -4.16 -24.61
C ALA A 282 -31.64 -4.22 -23.09
N ASP A 283 -31.30 -5.39 -22.58
CA ASP A 283 -30.98 -5.60 -21.18
C ASP A 283 -29.47 -5.81 -20.98
N LEU A 284 -28.97 -5.30 -19.86
CA LEU A 284 -27.64 -5.58 -19.34
C LEU A 284 -27.75 -6.25 -17.98
N ILE A 285 -27.20 -7.44 -17.87
CA ILE A 285 -27.06 -8.19 -16.63
C ILE A 285 -25.67 -7.90 -16.05
N ILE A 286 -25.63 -7.42 -14.82
CA ILE A 286 -24.40 -7.13 -14.06
C ILE A 286 -24.38 -8.05 -12.84
N ALA A 287 -23.43 -8.97 -12.79
CA ALA A 287 -23.36 -9.99 -11.75
C ALA A 287 -21.98 -10.04 -11.08
N GLY A 288 -21.96 -10.17 -9.76
CA GLY A 288 -20.75 -10.35 -8.96
C GLY A 288 -21.07 -11.13 -7.67
N PRO A 289 -20.11 -11.24 -6.74
CA PRO A 289 -20.33 -11.95 -5.49
C PRO A 289 -21.51 -11.36 -4.71
N GLY A 290 -22.55 -12.16 -4.50
CA GLY A 290 -23.74 -11.77 -3.73
C GLY A 290 -24.75 -10.88 -4.46
N PHE A 291 -24.59 -10.61 -5.76
CA PHE A 291 -25.60 -9.85 -6.50
C PHE A 291 -25.71 -10.23 -7.98
N VAL A 292 -26.92 -10.06 -8.52
CA VAL A 292 -27.23 -10.13 -9.95
C VAL A 292 -28.28 -9.06 -10.23
N ASP A 293 -27.86 -7.98 -10.89
CA ASP A 293 -28.74 -6.87 -11.26
C ASP A 293 -29.01 -6.91 -12.76
N LYS A 294 -30.21 -6.48 -13.16
CA LYS A 294 -30.63 -6.37 -14.55
C LYS A 294 -31.11 -4.94 -14.79
N ILE A 295 -30.49 -4.24 -15.73
CA ILE A 295 -30.84 -2.86 -16.08
C ILE A 295 -31.17 -2.75 -17.57
N PRO A 296 -32.17 -1.94 -17.95
CA PRO A 296 -32.42 -1.63 -19.35
C PRO A 296 -31.31 -0.71 -19.86
N ILE A 297 -30.83 -0.92 -21.08
CA ILE A 297 -29.85 -0.08 -21.76
C ILE A 297 -30.34 0.31 -23.15
N ASN A 298 -29.95 1.49 -23.60
CA ASN A 298 -30.23 1.99 -24.94
C ASN A 298 -29.09 2.92 -25.40
N SER A 299 -29.25 3.54 -26.56
CA SER A 299 -28.26 4.46 -27.14
C SER A 299 -28.07 5.77 -26.37
N LYS A 300 -28.94 6.10 -25.39
CA LYS A 300 -28.83 7.32 -24.56
C LYS A 300 -28.09 7.13 -23.24
N GLY A 301 -27.89 5.88 -22.80
CA GLY A 301 -27.21 5.56 -21.56
C GLY A 301 -28.13 5.37 -20.36
N THR A 302 -27.73 4.44 -19.49
CA THR A 302 -28.38 4.13 -18.22
C THR A 302 -27.35 4.19 -17.10
N ASN A 303 -27.56 5.06 -16.12
CA ASN A 303 -26.71 5.14 -14.94
C ASN A 303 -26.90 3.93 -14.02
N TYR A 304 -25.81 3.42 -13.49
CA TYR A 304 -25.79 2.31 -12.55
C TYR A 304 -24.79 2.57 -11.42
N THR A 305 -25.20 2.22 -10.20
CA THR A 305 -24.35 2.31 -9.01
C THR A 305 -24.54 1.07 -8.15
N LYS A 306 -23.44 0.53 -7.62
CA LYS A 306 -23.48 -0.62 -6.70
C LYS A 306 -22.36 -0.53 -5.68
N THR A 307 -22.63 -0.86 -4.43
CA THR A 307 -21.59 -1.03 -3.42
C THR A 307 -21.36 -2.51 -3.17
N LEU A 308 -20.09 -2.90 -3.05
CA LEU A 308 -19.69 -4.26 -2.76
C LEU A 308 -18.45 -4.31 -1.87
N ASP A 309 -18.34 -5.39 -1.12
CA ASP A 309 -17.17 -5.69 -0.30
C ASP A 309 -16.13 -6.44 -1.15
N VAL A 310 -14.87 -6.00 -1.05
CA VAL A 310 -13.73 -6.56 -1.75
C VAL A 310 -12.71 -7.00 -0.68
N PRO A 311 -12.66 -8.30 -0.35
CA PRO A 311 -11.82 -8.80 0.74
C PRO A 311 -10.33 -8.51 0.53
N ALA A 312 -9.58 -8.43 1.63
CA ALA A 312 -8.13 -8.23 1.64
C ALA A 312 -7.40 -9.23 0.72
N GLU A 313 -6.41 -8.75 -0.02
CA GLU A 313 -5.55 -9.56 -0.89
C GLU A 313 -6.30 -10.44 -1.92
N THR A 314 -7.54 -10.08 -2.29
CA THR A 314 -8.37 -10.83 -3.25
C THR A 314 -8.67 -10.08 -4.54
N ASN A 315 -9.19 -10.83 -5.52
CA ASN A 315 -9.80 -10.32 -6.74
C ASN A 315 -11.30 -10.65 -6.72
N VAL A 316 -12.13 -9.65 -6.92
CA VAL A 316 -13.57 -9.82 -7.15
C VAL A 316 -13.88 -9.61 -8.63
N GLU A 317 -14.53 -10.58 -9.26
CA GLU A 317 -14.94 -10.49 -10.65
C GLU A 317 -16.40 -10.03 -10.77
N ILE A 318 -16.63 -9.04 -11.63
CA ILE A 318 -17.95 -8.55 -12.01
C ILE A 318 -18.12 -8.83 -13.51
N THR A 319 -19.17 -9.57 -13.85
CA THR A 319 -19.50 -9.94 -15.22
C THR A 319 -20.65 -9.09 -15.74
N PHE A 320 -20.51 -8.67 -16.99
CA PHE A 320 -21.49 -7.90 -17.74
C PHE A 320 -21.94 -8.76 -18.91
N THR A 321 -23.24 -8.97 -19.08
CA THR A 321 -23.80 -9.74 -20.20
C THR A 321 -24.99 -8.99 -20.79
N SER A 322 -24.98 -8.75 -22.10
CA SER A 322 -26.06 -8.04 -22.78
C SER A 322 -26.65 -8.86 -23.92
N ASP A 323 -27.95 -8.70 -24.13
CA ASP A 323 -28.69 -9.21 -25.28
C ASP A 323 -28.88 -8.15 -26.38
N ALA A 324 -28.19 -7.01 -26.29
CA ALA A 324 -28.20 -5.98 -27.31
C ALA A 324 -27.72 -6.53 -28.66
N LYS A 325 -28.18 -5.89 -29.75
CA LYS A 325 -27.70 -6.23 -31.09
C LYS A 325 -26.28 -5.73 -31.27
N SER A 326 -25.46 -6.58 -31.88
CA SER A 326 -24.12 -6.19 -32.29
C SER A 326 -24.17 -5.17 -33.44
N VAL A 327 -23.27 -4.18 -33.38
CA VAL A 327 -22.95 -3.31 -34.51
C VAL A 327 -21.75 -3.90 -35.23
N SER A 328 -21.92 -4.19 -36.52
CA SER A 328 -20.80 -4.45 -37.42
C SER A 328 -20.57 -3.24 -38.31
N ASN A 329 -19.34 -2.74 -38.32
CA ASN A 329 -18.86 -1.76 -39.29
C ASN A 329 -17.84 -2.45 -40.20
N SER A 330 -17.86 -2.20 -41.51
CA SER A 330 -16.89 -2.79 -42.44
C SER A 330 -15.44 -2.43 -42.09
N ASP A 331 -15.25 -1.31 -41.39
CA ASP A 331 -13.94 -0.77 -41.03
C ASP A 331 -13.52 -1.12 -39.59
N ASP A 332 -14.42 -1.75 -38.80
CA ASP A 332 -14.16 -2.15 -37.42
C ASP A 332 -14.51 -3.63 -37.20
N LEU A 333 -13.47 -4.44 -37.07
CA LEU A 333 -13.60 -5.89 -36.89
C LEU A 333 -14.08 -6.30 -35.48
N ARG A 334 -14.24 -5.35 -34.56
CA ARG A 334 -14.72 -5.62 -33.21
C ARG A 334 -16.19 -5.99 -33.22
N ASN A 335 -16.56 -7.00 -32.43
CA ASN A 335 -17.95 -7.34 -32.19
C ASN A 335 -18.46 -6.46 -31.03
N ILE A 336 -19.05 -5.31 -31.33
CA ILE A 336 -19.47 -4.33 -30.32
C ILE A 336 -20.96 -4.50 -30.04
N VAL A 337 -21.32 -4.77 -28.79
CA VAL A 337 -22.70 -5.01 -28.34
C VAL A 337 -23.16 -3.96 -27.34
N PHE A 338 -22.33 -3.63 -26.36
CA PHE A 338 -22.62 -2.60 -25.37
C PHE A 338 -21.35 -1.82 -24.98
N GLY A 339 -21.53 -0.68 -24.33
CA GLY A 339 -20.45 0.14 -23.81
C GLY A 339 -20.65 0.51 -22.35
N ILE A 340 -19.54 0.71 -21.65
CA ILE A 340 -19.50 1.29 -20.30
C ILE A 340 -18.73 2.60 -20.39
N SER A 341 -19.33 3.67 -19.88
CA SER A 341 -18.71 4.99 -19.81
C SER A 341 -18.77 5.56 -18.40
N SER A 342 -18.04 6.66 -18.17
CA SER A 342 -18.06 7.39 -16.89
C SER A 342 -17.78 6.52 -15.66
N PHE A 343 -17.02 5.43 -15.84
CA PHE A 343 -16.73 4.50 -14.75
C PHE A 343 -15.92 5.17 -13.65
N LYS A 344 -16.41 5.07 -12.42
CA LYS A 344 -15.78 5.59 -11.20
C LYS A 344 -15.87 4.57 -10.08
N MET A 345 -14.80 4.49 -9.30
CA MET A 345 -14.83 3.85 -7.99
C MET A 345 -15.01 4.93 -6.93
N ILE A 346 -15.96 4.71 -6.03
CA ILE A 346 -16.31 5.58 -4.91
C ILE A 346 -15.87 4.84 -3.65
N GLN A 347 -14.89 5.38 -2.93
CA GLN A 347 -14.51 4.87 -1.62
C GLN A 347 -15.51 5.40 -0.59
N ASN A 348 -16.09 4.50 0.20
CA ASN A 348 -17.00 4.85 1.29
C ASN A 348 -16.27 4.95 2.62
#